data_AF-A0A6J1T5P6-F1
#
_entry.id   AF-A0A6J1T5P6-F1
#
_cell.length_a   1.000
_cell.length_b   1.000
_cell.length_c   1.000
_cell.angle_alpha   90.00
_cell.angle_beta   90.00
_cell.angle_gamma   90.00
#
_symmetry.space_group_name_H-M   'P 1'
#
loop_
_entity.id
_entity.type
_entity.pdbx_description
1 polymer ?
#
loop_
_entity_poly.entity_id
_entity_poly.type
_entity_poly.pdbx_seq_one_letter_code
_entity_poly.pdbx_strand_id
1 'polypeptide(L)'
;MLLHSAVLAAVLLRAAALTALCPCPSSSPPNSEDIPVCGSDGITYSSECELQCAGLPAGHSVAHPGPCAAPPEETVAGRHRRYAVEYDEWQQCFDERQCGEPHYGNCSECVAGGYEKCHEMCAWNCACGCSGLPTGAGLDEDSHDLFDECCEEKRCTNSKRWECEGNCGDHQFCVNLCHMEQVRCSCDCVQHALTSRTSAPTISASAAPATSSMWEALLSLVHAVLLRTANS
;
A
#
# COMPACT_ATOMS: atom_id res chain seq x y z
N MET A 1 4.78 65.89 -26.05
CA MET A 1 3.58 65.33 -25.38
C MET A 1 2.68 64.55 -26.33
N LEU A 2 2.46 64.98 -27.58
CA LEU A 2 1.59 64.27 -28.55
C LEU A 2 2.10 62.88 -29.00
N LEU A 3 3.43 62.69 -29.10
CA LEU A 3 4.01 61.38 -29.47
C LEU A 3 3.81 60.29 -28.39
N HIS A 4 3.84 60.66 -27.11
CA HIS A 4 3.65 59.70 -26.00
C HIS A 4 2.19 59.25 -25.89
N SER A 5 1.23 60.16 -26.14
CA SER A 5 -0.20 59.81 -26.20
C SER A 5 -0.54 58.92 -27.40
N ALA A 6 0.09 59.12 -28.56
CA ALA A 6 -0.14 58.27 -29.73
C ALA A 6 0.41 56.84 -29.55
N VAL A 7 1.56 56.70 -28.88
CA VAL A 7 2.15 55.39 -28.57
C VAL A 7 1.33 54.65 -27.49
N LEU A 8 0.88 55.33 -26.44
CA LEU A 8 -0.03 54.73 -25.46
C LEU A 8 -1.36 54.32 -26.10
N ALA A 9 -1.94 55.14 -26.97
CA ALA A 9 -3.16 54.78 -27.70
C ALA A 9 -2.95 53.55 -28.60
N ALA A 10 -1.82 53.45 -29.31
CA ALA A 10 -1.50 52.31 -30.16
C ALA A 10 -1.20 51.01 -29.38
N VAL A 11 -0.59 51.11 -28.19
CA VAL A 11 -0.35 49.96 -27.30
C VAL A 11 -1.66 49.48 -26.66
N LEU A 12 -2.56 50.40 -26.26
CA LEU A 12 -3.88 50.06 -25.74
C LEU A 12 -4.81 49.49 -26.84
N LEU A 13 -4.72 49.98 -28.08
CA LEU A 13 -5.46 49.45 -29.23
C LEU A 13 -5.00 48.04 -29.63
N ARG A 14 -3.74 47.68 -29.39
CA ARG A 14 -3.24 46.29 -29.60
C ARG A 14 -3.60 45.35 -28.45
N ALA A 15 -3.77 45.84 -27.23
CA ALA A 15 -4.24 45.05 -26.10
C ALA A 15 -5.75 44.72 -26.18
N ALA A 16 -6.52 45.46 -27.00
CA ALA A 16 -7.95 45.24 -27.18
C ALA A 16 -8.32 44.22 -28.27
N ALA A 17 -7.35 43.56 -28.92
CA ALA A 17 -7.59 42.59 -29.98
C ALA A 17 -7.16 41.14 -29.63
N LEU A 18 -7.14 40.79 -28.34
CA LEU A 18 -6.73 39.46 -27.87
C LEU A 18 -7.71 38.78 -26.92
N THR A 19 -8.94 39.27 -26.86
CA THR A 19 -10.05 38.44 -26.38
C THR A 19 -10.91 38.10 -27.60
N ALA A 20 -10.66 36.91 -28.14
CA ALA A 20 -11.66 36.18 -28.92
C ALA A 20 -12.86 35.94 -27.99
N LEU A 21 -13.69 36.98 -27.81
CA LEU A 21 -14.93 36.91 -27.06
C LEU A 21 -15.88 36.11 -27.93
N CYS A 22 -15.87 34.81 -27.72
CA CYS A 22 -16.80 33.88 -28.31
C CYS A 22 -17.97 33.78 -27.32
N PRO A 23 -19.04 34.58 -27.51
CA PRO A 23 -20.09 34.70 -26.52
C PRO A 23 -21.11 33.57 -26.77
N CYS A 24 -20.88 32.40 -26.16
CA CYS A 24 -21.93 31.40 -26.07
C CYS A 24 -22.93 31.83 -24.98
N PRO A 25 -24.24 31.87 -25.27
CA PRO A 25 -25.25 32.19 -24.26
C PRO A 25 -25.34 31.04 -23.25
N SER A 26 -24.68 31.18 -22.09
CA SER A 26 -24.66 30.18 -21.02
C SER A 26 -26.00 30.01 -20.27
N SER A 27 -27.07 30.64 -20.75
CA SER A 27 -28.41 30.57 -20.15
C SER A 27 -29.49 30.97 -21.15
N SER A 28 -29.95 30.02 -21.96
CA SER A 28 -31.20 30.15 -22.72
C SER A 28 -32.13 28.96 -22.42
N PRO A 29 -33.47 29.08 -22.54
CA PRO A 29 -34.40 28.03 -22.14
C PRO A 29 -34.23 26.76 -23.00
N PRO A 30 -34.68 25.57 -22.54
CA PRO A 30 -34.25 24.28 -23.05
C PRO A 30 -34.85 23.99 -24.44
N ASN A 31 -34.28 24.61 -25.47
CA ASN A 31 -34.61 24.35 -26.85
C ASN A 31 -33.30 24.21 -27.64
N SER A 32 -32.88 22.95 -27.77
CA SER A 32 -31.97 22.41 -28.79
C SER A 32 -30.51 22.87 -28.90
N GLU A 33 -30.05 23.93 -28.22
CA GLU A 33 -28.65 24.40 -28.38
C GLU A 33 -27.66 23.95 -27.28
N ASP A 34 -28.16 23.37 -26.19
CA ASP A 34 -27.34 22.81 -25.09
C ASP A 34 -27.15 21.28 -25.21
N ILE A 35 -27.14 20.76 -26.44
CA ILE A 35 -26.89 19.34 -26.67
C ILE A 35 -25.37 19.13 -26.70
N PRO A 36 -24.81 18.30 -25.80
CA PRO A 36 -23.38 18.04 -25.80
C PRO A 36 -22.94 17.43 -27.13
N VAL A 37 -21.71 17.75 -27.55
CA VAL A 37 -21.11 17.23 -28.78
C VAL A 37 -19.74 16.65 -28.52
N CYS A 38 -19.35 15.65 -29.29
CA CYS A 38 -17.99 15.13 -29.30
C CYS A 38 -17.16 15.86 -30.34
N GLY A 39 -16.05 16.47 -29.94
CA GLY A 39 -15.09 17.08 -30.87
C GLY A 39 -14.22 16.05 -31.59
N SER A 40 -13.63 16.44 -32.72
CA SER A 40 -12.63 15.66 -33.46
C SER A 40 -11.36 15.37 -32.66
N ASP A 41 -11.16 16.08 -31.55
CA ASP A 41 -10.11 15.88 -30.55
C ASP A 41 -10.49 14.87 -29.45
N GLY A 42 -11.71 14.33 -29.46
CA GLY A 42 -12.21 13.38 -28.46
C GLY A 42 -12.66 14.05 -27.15
N ILE A 43 -12.80 15.38 -27.12
CA ILE A 43 -13.32 16.12 -25.96
C ILE A 43 -14.82 16.34 -26.10
N THR A 44 -15.56 16.16 -25.00
CA THR A 44 -16.98 16.50 -24.95
C THR A 44 -17.15 17.98 -24.62
N TYR A 45 -17.87 18.71 -25.47
CA TYR A 45 -18.25 20.10 -25.26
C TYR A 45 -19.72 20.19 -24.89
N SER A 46 -20.12 21.15 -24.04
CA SER A 46 -21.51 21.24 -23.58
C SER A 46 -22.46 21.66 -24.71
N SER A 47 -21.92 22.30 -25.74
CA SER A 47 -22.60 22.66 -26.99
C SER A 47 -21.60 22.74 -28.14
N GLU A 48 -22.12 22.76 -29.37
CA GLU A 48 -21.31 23.05 -30.56
C GLU A 48 -20.71 24.47 -30.53
N CYS A 49 -21.40 25.43 -29.90
CA CYS A 49 -20.87 26.78 -29.70
C CYS A 49 -19.57 26.74 -28.88
N GLU A 50 -19.56 26.01 -27.76
CA GLU A 50 -18.35 25.89 -26.93
C GLU A 50 -17.19 25.23 -27.68
N LEU A 51 -17.46 24.22 -28.51
CA LEU A 51 -16.46 23.59 -29.36
C LEU A 51 -15.81 24.62 -30.30
N GLN A 52 -16.63 25.45 -30.96
CA GLN A 52 -16.15 26.50 -31.86
C GLN A 52 -15.37 27.59 -31.10
N CYS A 53 -15.70 27.83 -29.84
CA CYS A 53 -15.06 28.81 -28.98
C CYS A 53 -13.78 28.34 -28.29
N ALA A 54 -13.47 27.04 -28.34
CA ALA A 54 -12.34 26.45 -27.60
C ALA A 54 -10.95 26.94 -28.02
N GLY A 55 -10.84 27.80 -29.05
CA GLY A 55 -9.62 28.54 -29.38
C GLY A 55 -8.45 27.68 -29.88
N LEU A 56 -8.71 26.42 -30.26
CA LEU A 56 -7.72 25.49 -30.75
C LEU A 56 -7.42 25.73 -32.24
N PRO A 57 -6.17 25.48 -32.72
CA PRO A 57 -5.81 25.70 -34.13
C PRO A 57 -6.71 24.90 -35.08
N ALA A 58 -6.95 25.48 -36.28
CA ALA A 58 -7.92 25.02 -37.28
C ALA A 58 -7.96 23.48 -37.45
N GLY A 59 -9.13 22.87 -37.19
CA GLY A 59 -9.33 21.42 -37.30
C GLY A 59 -10.32 20.80 -36.30
N HIS A 60 -10.91 21.60 -35.42
CA HIS A 60 -11.89 21.15 -34.42
C HIS A 60 -13.28 21.19 -35.03
N SER A 61 -13.87 20.02 -35.25
CA SER A 61 -15.22 19.86 -35.79
C SER A 61 -16.00 18.89 -34.92
N VAL A 62 -17.33 18.94 -34.96
CA VAL A 62 -18.15 17.91 -34.35
C VAL A 62 -17.84 16.56 -35.02
N ALA A 63 -17.36 15.60 -34.25
CA ALA A 63 -17.20 14.21 -34.66
C ALA A 63 -18.55 13.51 -34.71
N HIS A 64 -19.37 13.66 -33.66
CA HIS A 64 -20.74 13.18 -33.61
C HIS A 64 -21.58 13.95 -32.55
N PRO A 65 -22.92 13.99 -32.69
CA PRO A 65 -23.80 14.54 -31.65
C PRO A 65 -23.78 13.66 -30.40
N GLY A 66 -24.07 14.27 -29.25
CA GLY A 66 -23.94 13.63 -27.94
C GLY A 66 -22.52 13.73 -27.38
N PRO A 67 -22.31 13.40 -26.10
CA PRO A 67 -20.98 13.37 -25.51
C PRO A 67 -20.11 12.35 -26.23
N CYS A 68 -18.80 12.57 -26.29
CA CYS A 68 -17.88 11.51 -26.72
C CYS A 68 -18.18 10.25 -25.91
N ALA A 69 -17.97 9.08 -26.53
CA ALA A 69 -17.95 7.85 -25.76
C ALA A 69 -17.02 8.11 -24.56
N ALA A 70 -17.57 8.03 -23.35
CA ALA A 70 -16.73 8.04 -22.17
C ALA A 70 -15.62 7.02 -22.45
N PRO A 71 -14.33 7.36 -22.20
CA PRO A 71 -13.33 6.30 -22.14
C PRO A 71 -13.97 5.22 -21.28
N PRO A 72 -14.12 3.98 -21.82
CA PRO A 72 -15.09 3.00 -21.36
C PRO A 72 -15.11 3.09 -19.87
N GLU A 73 -16.25 3.60 -19.34
CA GLU A 73 -16.46 3.93 -17.94
C GLU A 73 -15.58 3.01 -17.15
N GLU A 74 -14.52 3.59 -16.58
CA GLU A 74 -13.36 2.86 -16.12
C GLU A 74 -13.86 1.56 -15.56
N THR A 75 -13.44 0.45 -16.17
CA THR A 75 -13.31 -0.74 -15.37
C THR A 75 -12.48 -0.30 -14.18
N VAL A 76 -13.14 -0.01 -13.05
CA VAL A 76 -12.56 0.13 -11.72
C VAL A 76 -12.08 -1.26 -11.28
N ALA A 77 -11.42 -1.95 -12.19
CA ALA A 77 -10.67 -3.17 -12.08
C ALA A 77 -9.21 -2.92 -12.56
N GLY A 78 -8.88 -1.70 -13.00
CA GLY A 78 -7.57 -1.37 -13.59
C GLY A 78 -6.73 -0.32 -12.86
N ARG A 79 -7.27 0.39 -11.85
CA ARG A 79 -6.44 1.26 -11.02
C ARG A 79 -5.82 0.41 -9.92
N HIS A 80 -4.63 -0.14 -10.19
CA HIS A 80 -3.71 -0.79 -9.23
C HIS A 80 -4.41 -1.29 -7.96
N ARG A 81 -4.78 -2.57 -7.89
CA ARG A 81 -5.29 -3.18 -6.66
C ARG A 81 -4.34 -2.78 -5.52
N ARG A 82 -4.76 -1.83 -4.65
CA ARG A 82 -3.90 -1.32 -3.56
C ARG A 82 -3.57 -2.45 -2.58
N TYR A 83 -4.39 -3.50 -2.58
CA TYR A 83 -4.31 -4.69 -1.76
C TYR A 83 -4.47 -5.93 -2.66
N ALA A 84 -4.00 -7.09 -2.20
CA ALA A 84 -4.12 -8.34 -2.97
C ALA A 84 -5.58 -8.85 -2.99
N VAL A 85 -6.33 -8.60 -1.92
CA VAL A 85 -7.70 -9.07 -1.66
C VAL A 85 -8.55 -7.87 -1.22
N GLU A 86 -9.82 -7.81 -1.64
CA GLU A 86 -10.76 -6.77 -1.20
C GLU A 86 -11.33 -7.07 0.20
N TYR A 87 -11.89 -6.07 0.90
CA TYR A 87 -12.36 -6.25 2.28
C TYR A 87 -13.38 -7.38 2.44
N ASP A 88 -14.37 -7.48 1.54
CA ASP A 88 -15.44 -8.49 1.67
C ASP A 88 -14.88 -9.93 1.53
N GLU A 89 -13.95 -10.13 0.60
CA GLU A 89 -13.25 -11.41 0.41
C GLU A 89 -12.37 -11.74 1.62
N TRP A 90 -11.67 -10.73 2.17
CA TRP A 90 -10.85 -10.88 3.36
C TRP A 90 -11.69 -11.23 4.59
N GLN A 91 -12.80 -10.51 4.80
CA GLN A 91 -13.72 -10.70 5.93
C GLN A 91 -14.34 -12.10 5.89
N GLN A 92 -14.78 -12.55 4.72
CA GLN A 92 -15.27 -13.91 4.55
C GLN A 92 -14.21 -14.95 4.98
N CYS A 93 -12.97 -14.83 4.49
CA CYS A 93 -11.89 -15.73 4.88
C CYS A 93 -11.59 -15.66 6.39
N PHE A 94 -11.58 -14.45 6.96
CA PHE A 94 -11.30 -14.21 8.37
C PHE A 94 -12.32 -14.91 9.27
N ASP A 95 -13.60 -14.83 8.90
CA ASP A 95 -14.71 -15.44 9.64
C ASP A 95 -14.74 -16.97 9.47
N GLU A 96 -14.58 -17.48 8.23
CA GLU A 96 -14.57 -18.92 7.95
C GLU A 96 -13.41 -19.64 8.65
N ARG A 97 -12.25 -18.98 8.75
CA ARG A 97 -11.07 -19.49 9.45
C ARG A 97 -11.05 -19.15 10.94
N GLN A 98 -12.05 -18.40 11.42
CA GLN A 98 -12.18 -17.99 12.81
C GLN A 98 -10.89 -17.32 13.33
N CYS A 99 -10.32 -16.42 12.53
CA CYS A 99 -9.05 -15.76 12.84
C CYS A 99 -9.14 -14.85 14.08
N GLY A 100 -10.33 -14.35 14.42
CA GLY A 100 -10.59 -13.50 15.58
C GLY A 100 -10.91 -14.27 16.86
N GLU A 101 -11.20 -13.54 17.93
CA GLU A 101 -11.68 -14.11 19.18
C GLU A 101 -12.99 -14.90 18.97
N PRO A 102 -13.20 -16.02 19.70
CA PRO A 102 -12.34 -16.60 20.73
C PRO A 102 -11.33 -17.64 20.19
N HIS A 103 -11.26 -17.85 18.88
CA HIS A 103 -10.57 -19.00 18.28
C HIS A 103 -9.15 -18.69 17.80
N TYR A 104 -8.85 -17.43 17.47
CA TYR A 104 -7.51 -16.96 17.05
C TYR A 104 -6.88 -17.82 15.93
N GLY A 105 -7.70 -18.24 14.97
CA GLY A 105 -7.30 -19.10 13.85
C GLY A 105 -7.23 -20.60 14.18
N ASN A 106 -7.81 -21.02 15.31
CA ASN A 106 -7.77 -22.39 15.83
C ASN A 106 -6.34 -22.93 15.96
N CYS A 107 -5.46 -22.09 16.50
CA CYS A 107 -4.03 -22.35 16.64
C CYS A 107 -3.75 -23.47 17.64
N SER A 108 -3.50 -24.68 17.15
CA SER A 108 -3.22 -25.84 18.01
C SER A 108 -1.82 -25.81 18.64
N GLU A 109 -0.93 -24.99 18.09
CA GLU A 109 0.45 -24.79 18.51
C GLU A 109 0.56 -23.97 19.80
N CYS A 110 -0.45 -23.16 20.08
CA CYS A 110 -0.57 -22.43 21.34
C CYS A 110 -1.07 -23.37 22.43
N VAL A 111 -0.29 -23.50 23.51
CA VAL A 111 -0.63 -24.37 24.64
C VAL A 111 -1.99 -23.94 25.22
N ALA A 112 -2.84 -24.89 25.62
CA ALA A 112 -4.10 -24.58 26.28
C ALA A 112 -3.86 -23.80 27.59
N GLY A 113 -4.37 -22.57 27.70
CA GLY A 113 -4.04 -21.63 28.79
C GLY A 113 -2.72 -20.88 28.57
N GLY A 114 -2.20 -20.92 27.34
CA GLY A 114 -0.97 -20.28 26.90
C GLY A 114 -1.06 -18.77 26.86
N TYR A 115 0.13 -18.18 26.79
CA TYR A 115 0.40 -16.76 26.78
C TYR A 115 -0.41 -16.01 25.70
N GLU A 116 -1.09 -14.93 26.09
CA GLU A 116 -1.99 -14.12 25.23
C GLU A 116 -1.32 -13.71 23.92
N LYS A 117 -0.01 -13.39 23.99
CA LYS A 117 0.83 -13.05 22.83
C LYS A 117 0.85 -14.14 21.74
N CYS A 118 0.66 -15.42 22.08
CA CYS A 118 0.64 -16.54 21.12
C CYS A 118 -0.57 -16.41 20.19
N HIS A 119 -1.71 -16.23 20.83
CA HIS A 119 -3.01 -16.16 20.18
C HIS A 119 -3.07 -14.91 19.31
N GLU A 120 -2.50 -13.79 19.77
CA GLU A 120 -2.35 -12.58 18.95
C GLU A 120 -1.51 -12.83 17.70
N MET A 121 -0.31 -13.39 17.84
CA MET A 121 0.53 -13.69 16.67
C MET A 121 -0.13 -14.70 15.73
N CYS A 122 -0.88 -15.66 16.26
CA CYS A 122 -1.60 -16.61 15.43
C CYS A 122 -2.79 -15.98 14.69
N ALA A 123 -3.57 -15.14 15.38
CA ALA A 123 -4.65 -14.38 14.77
C ALA A 123 -4.13 -13.47 13.64
N TRP A 124 -3.01 -12.79 13.85
CA TRP A 124 -2.38 -11.97 12.81
C TRP A 124 -1.82 -12.80 11.66
N ASN A 125 -1.15 -13.93 11.92
CA ASN A 125 -0.74 -14.85 10.86
C ASN A 125 -1.94 -15.34 10.03
N CYS A 126 -3.07 -15.63 10.67
CA CYS A 126 -4.33 -16.02 10.01
C CYS A 126 -4.89 -14.87 9.15
N ALA A 127 -5.01 -13.68 9.72
CA ALA A 127 -5.51 -12.47 9.07
C ALA A 127 -4.66 -12.05 7.85
N CYS A 128 -3.34 -12.13 7.96
CA CYS A 128 -2.41 -11.87 6.87
C CYS A 128 -2.51 -12.91 5.76
N GLY A 129 -2.71 -14.18 6.13
CA GLY A 129 -2.98 -15.23 5.16
C GLY A 129 -4.25 -14.97 4.35
N CYS A 130 -5.32 -14.48 5.00
CA CYS A 130 -6.55 -14.08 4.33
C CYS A 130 -6.40 -12.86 3.42
N SER A 131 -5.46 -11.95 3.70
CA SER A 131 -5.21 -10.78 2.86
C SER A 131 -4.24 -11.05 1.71
N GLY A 132 -3.79 -12.30 1.56
CA GLY A 132 -2.79 -12.69 0.57
C GLY A 132 -1.39 -12.13 0.86
N LEU A 133 -1.13 -11.72 2.10
CA LEU A 133 0.16 -11.22 2.55
C LEU A 133 0.98 -12.35 3.18
N PRO A 134 2.31 -12.26 3.18
CA PRO A 134 3.12 -13.32 3.74
C PRO A 134 2.90 -13.45 5.25
N THR A 135 3.04 -14.68 5.76
CA THR A 135 2.77 -15.08 7.13
C THR A 135 3.98 -15.80 7.72
N GLY A 136 3.86 -16.30 8.94
CA GLY A 136 4.84 -17.21 9.53
C GLY A 136 5.85 -16.53 10.45
N ALA A 137 5.51 -15.36 11.01
CA ALA A 137 6.17 -14.90 12.22
C ALA A 137 6.06 -15.99 13.29
N GLY A 138 7.05 -16.05 14.18
CA GLY A 138 7.06 -17.07 15.23
C GLY A 138 5.89 -16.93 16.16
N LEU A 139 5.50 -18.06 16.75
CA LEU A 139 4.57 -18.12 17.86
C LEU A 139 5.41 -18.25 19.14
N ASP A 140 6.29 -17.28 19.36
CA ASP A 140 7.16 -17.16 20.51
C ASP A 140 7.14 -15.70 21.00
N GLU A 141 7.53 -15.48 22.25
CA GLU A 141 7.47 -14.16 22.87
C GLU A 141 8.34 -13.13 22.13
N ASP A 142 9.55 -13.51 21.71
CA ASP A 142 10.46 -12.63 20.96
C ASP A 142 9.82 -12.16 19.64
N SER A 143 9.12 -13.04 18.93
CA SER A 143 8.40 -12.70 17.69
C SER A 143 7.26 -11.72 17.92
N HIS A 144 6.56 -11.85 19.06
CA HIS A 144 5.51 -10.91 19.43
C HIS A 144 6.09 -9.55 19.81
N ASP A 145 7.14 -9.51 20.63
CA ASP A 145 7.77 -8.25 21.05
C ASP A 145 8.30 -7.46 19.84
N LEU A 146 8.89 -8.14 18.85
CA LEU A 146 9.31 -7.53 17.57
C LEU A 146 8.13 -7.01 16.74
N PHE A 147 7.00 -7.73 16.75
CA PHE A 147 5.79 -7.30 16.07
C PHE A 147 5.18 -6.06 16.75
N ASP A 148 5.12 -6.06 18.08
CA ASP A 148 4.55 -5.00 18.89
C ASP A 148 5.37 -3.71 18.75
N GLU A 149 6.70 -3.78 18.89
CA GLU A 149 7.60 -2.64 18.67
C GLU A 149 7.42 -2.02 17.27
N CYS A 150 7.32 -2.85 16.23
CA CYS A 150 7.04 -2.38 14.87
C CYS A 150 5.66 -1.71 14.75
N CYS A 151 4.63 -2.28 15.38
CA CYS A 151 3.27 -1.72 15.36
C CYS A 151 3.19 -0.39 16.11
N GLU A 152 3.92 -0.23 17.21
CA GLU A 152 4.02 1.03 17.94
C GLU A 152 4.71 2.11 17.09
N GLU A 153 5.85 1.79 16.48
CA GLU A 153 6.60 2.73 15.63
C GLU A 153 5.78 3.19 14.43
N LYS A 154 5.17 2.24 13.71
CA LYS A 154 4.37 2.50 12.51
C LYS A 154 2.94 2.93 12.81
N ARG A 155 2.51 2.88 14.07
CA ARG A 155 1.15 3.14 14.53
C ARG A 155 0.10 2.26 13.83
N CYS A 156 0.36 0.97 13.69
CA CYS A 156 -0.59 -0.02 13.16
C CYS A 156 -1.71 -0.35 14.18
N THR A 157 -2.34 0.67 14.76
CA THR A 157 -3.24 0.53 15.91
C THR A 157 -4.70 0.71 15.52
N ASN A 158 -5.60 0.17 16.35
CA ASN A 158 -7.04 0.43 16.22
C ASN A 158 -7.37 1.93 16.28
N SER A 159 -6.61 2.70 17.07
CA SER A 159 -6.74 4.16 17.15
C SER A 159 -6.55 4.82 15.78
N LYS A 160 -5.51 4.42 15.03
CA LYS A 160 -5.25 4.99 13.70
C LYS A 160 -6.34 4.61 12.69
N ARG A 161 -6.85 3.37 12.77
CA ARG A 161 -8.01 2.94 11.97
C ARG A 161 -9.22 3.80 12.27
N TRP A 162 -9.58 3.99 13.54
CA TRP A 162 -10.76 4.79 13.92
C TRP A 162 -10.63 6.26 13.51
N GLU A 163 -9.43 6.85 13.57
CA GLU A 163 -9.18 8.19 13.04
C GLU A 163 -9.46 8.26 11.53
N CYS A 164 -9.06 7.23 10.77
CA CYS A 164 -9.35 7.13 9.34
C CYS A 164 -10.85 6.98 9.09
N GLU A 165 -11.52 6.08 9.80
CA GLU A 165 -12.97 5.84 9.71
C GLU A 165 -13.78 7.11 10.04
N GLY A 166 -13.34 7.88 11.03
CA GLY A 166 -13.96 9.16 11.40
C GLY A 166 -13.98 10.20 10.27
N ASN A 167 -13.07 10.08 9.30
CA ASN A 167 -13.02 10.95 8.13
C ASN A 167 -13.85 10.42 6.95
N CYS A 168 -14.43 9.22 7.04
CA CYS A 168 -15.15 8.58 5.95
C CYS A 168 -16.62 9.01 5.84
N GLY A 169 -17.21 9.62 6.87
CA GLY A 169 -18.65 9.86 6.93
C GLY A 169 -19.44 8.55 6.77
N ASP A 170 -20.42 8.53 5.86
CA ASP A 170 -21.26 7.34 5.61
C ASP A 170 -20.71 6.42 4.49
N HIS A 171 -19.50 6.66 3.99
CA HIS A 171 -18.93 5.89 2.88
C HIS A 171 -18.31 4.57 3.35
N GLN A 172 -19.08 3.48 3.27
CA GLN A 172 -18.62 2.13 3.66
C GLN A 172 -17.34 1.69 2.94
N PHE A 173 -17.20 2.02 1.66
CA PHE A 173 -15.98 1.70 0.91
C PHE A 173 -14.73 2.36 1.52
N CYS A 174 -14.85 3.59 2.03
CA CYS A 174 -13.76 4.27 2.71
C CYS A 174 -13.42 3.58 4.04
N VAL A 175 -14.43 3.21 4.82
CA VAL A 175 -14.25 2.46 6.09
C VAL A 175 -13.52 1.13 5.83
N ASN A 176 -13.93 0.40 4.80
CA ASN A 176 -13.29 -0.86 4.40
C ASN A 176 -11.82 -0.65 4.00
N LEU A 177 -11.50 0.44 3.29
CA LEU A 177 -10.13 0.80 2.98
C LEU A 177 -9.29 1.08 4.24
N CYS A 178 -9.83 1.84 5.20
CA CYS A 178 -9.16 2.10 6.48
C CYS A 178 -8.82 0.80 7.22
N HIS A 179 -9.74 -0.17 7.20
CA HIS A 179 -9.50 -1.49 7.78
C HIS A 179 -8.37 -2.22 7.06
N MET A 180 -8.41 -2.28 5.73
CA MET A 180 -7.37 -2.96 4.94
C MET A 180 -6.00 -2.28 5.05
N GLU A 181 -5.94 -0.97 5.27
CA GLU A 181 -4.69 -0.26 5.59
C GLU A 181 -4.09 -0.72 6.92
N GLN A 182 -4.92 -0.88 7.96
CA GLN A 182 -4.47 -1.42 9.24
C GLN A 182 -3.99 -2.87 9.12
N VAL A 183 -4.75 -3.72 8.41
CA VAL A 183 -4.37 -5.12 8.18
C VAL A 183 -3.02 -5.18 7.48
N ARG A 184 -2.83 -4.41 6.41
CA ARG A 184 -1.56 -4.35 5.69
C ARG A 184 -0.41 -3.88 6.58
N CYS A 185 -0.60 -2.80 7.34
CA CYS A 185 0.41 -2.26 8.26
C CYS A 185 0.88 -3.32 9.26
N SER A 186 -0.07 -4.03 9.87
CA SER A 186 0.20 -5.07 10.86
C SER A 186 0.89 -6.27 10.21
N CYS A 187 0.46 -6.68 9.01
CA CYS A 187 1.13 -7.76 8.27
C CYS A 187 2.56 -7.42 7.84
N ASP A 188 2.84 -6.15 7.51
CA ASP A 188 4.21 -5.70 7.29
C ASP A 188 5.06 -5.85 8.58
N CYS A 189 4.46 -5.70 9.76
CA CYS A 189 5.12 -5.96 11.05
C CYS A 189 5.26 -7.45 11.38
N VAL A 190 4.31 -8.30 10.99
CA VAL A 190 4.47 -9.76 11.03
C VAL A 190 5.70 -10.18 10.19
N GLN A 191 5.85 -9.60 9.01
CA GLN A 191 7.03 -9.84 8.15
C GLN A 191 8.32 -9.28 8.72
N HIS A 192 8.25 -8.14 9.41
CA HIS A 192 9.40 -7.60 10.13
C HIS A 192 9.87 -8.58 11.22
N ALA A 193 8.97 -9.07 12.07
CA ALA A 193 9.31 -10.05 13.10
C ALA A 193 9.95 -11.33 12.53
N LEU A 194 9.44 -11.82 11.38
CA LEU A 194 10.03 -12.96 10.69
C LEU A 194 11.47 -12.69 10.22
N THR A 195 11.69 -11.56 9.54
CA THR A 195 13.00 -11.23 8.96
C THR A 195 14.04 -10.88 10.03
N SER A 196 13.62 -10.25 11.13
CA SER A 196 14.48 -9.96 12.29
C SER A 196 15.01 -11.23 12.98
N ARG A 197 14.21 -12.31 13.04
CA ARG A 197 14.70 -13.62 13.53
C ARG A 197 15.75 -14.28 12.61
N THR A 198 15.62 -14.10 11.29
CA THR A 198 16.59 -14.68 10.35
C THR A 198 17.93 -13.93 10.31
N SER A 199 17.94 -12.68 10.76
CA SER A 199 19.12 -11.80 10.78
C SER A 199 19.79 -11.73 12.14
N ALA A 200 19.18 -12.27 13.20
CA ALA A 200 19.84 -12.50 14.48
C ALA A 200 21.05 -13.43 14.24
N PRO A 201 22.29 -12.96 14.50
CA PRO A 201 23.45 -13.83 14.40
C PRO A 201 23.22 -14.96 15.41
N THR A 202 23.31 -16.19 14.94
CA THR A 202 23.32 -17.39 15.77
C THR A 202 24.53 -17.31 16.71
N ILE A 203 24.41 -16.59 17.82
CA ILE A 203 25.28 -16.79 18.97
C ILE A 203 24.73 -18.06 19.63
N SER A 204 25.51 -19.14 19.47
CA SER A 204 25.31 -20.48 20.03
C SER A 204 24.67 -21.52 19.10
N ALA A 205 25.47 -21.97 18.13
CA ALA A 205 25.89 -23.35 18.25
C ALA A 205 27.25 -23.32 18.94
N SER A 206 27.29 -23.72 20.21
CA SER A 206 28.51 -24.19 20.84
C SER A 206 29.03 -25.37 20.01
N ALA A 207 29.86 -25.09 19.01
CA ALA A 207 30.91 -26.01 18.67
C ALA A 207 31.74 -26.12 19.94
N ALA A 208 31.56 -27.24 20.67
CA ALA A 208 32.50 -27.63 21.69
C ALA A 208 33.91 -27.45 21.12
N PRO A 209 34.86 -26.83 21.83
CA PRO A 209 36.24 -26.94 21.41
C PRO A 209 36.56 -28.43 21.43
N ALA A 210 36.83 -28.99 20.25
CA ALA A 210 37.46 -30.29 20.15
C ALA A 210 38.76 -30.20 20.95
N THR A 211 38.75 -30.70 22.19
CA THR A 211 39.94 -30.90 23.01
C THR A 211 40.68 -32.11 22.50
N SER A 212 41.01 -32.13 21.19
CA SER A 212 41.88 -33.15 20.61
C SER A 212 43.36 -32.86 20.89
N SER A 213 43.72 -31.68 21.40
CA SER A 213 45.13 -31.30 21.59
C SER A 213 45.76 -31.78 22.91
N MET A 214 44.98 -32.04 23.97
CA MET A 214 45.53 -32.48 25.26
C MET A 214 45.86 -33.98 25.29
N TRP A 215 45.04 -34.83 24.67
CA TRP A 215 45.32 -36.28 24.63
C TRP A 215 46.46 -36.63 23.67
N GLU A 216 46.60 -35.92 22.54
CA GLU A 216 47.76 -36.07 21.63
C GLU A 216 49.06 -35.62 22.29
N ALA A 217 49.05 -34.51 23.04
CA ALA A 217 50.22 -34.06 23.80
C ALA A 217 50.60 -35.05 24.92
N LEU A 218 49.62 -35.63 25.62
CA LEU A 218 49.87 -36.66 26.64
C LEU A 218 50.40 -37.96 26.03
N LEU A 219 49.89 -38.39 24.87
CA LEU A 219 50.41 -39.57 24.17
C LEU A 219 51.83 -39.35 23.66
N SER A 220 52.16 -38.18 23.12
CA SER A 220 53.54 -37.86 22.73
C SER A 220 54.50 -37.85 23.93
N LEU A 221 54.08 -37.34 25.09
CA LEU A 221 54.89 -37.37 26.32
C LEU A 221 55.07 -38.80 26.85
N VAL A 222 54.02 -39.62 26.85
CA VAL A 222 54.10 -41.04 27.26
C VAL A 222 55.01 -41.84 26.31
N HIS A 223 54.92 -41.62 25.00
CA HIS A 223 55.80 -42.26 24.02
C HIS A 223 57.27 -41.85 24.20
N ALA A 224 57.53 -40.56 24.49
CA ALA A 224 58.87 -40.04 24.72
C ALA A 224 59.51 -40.58 26.02
N VAL A 225 58.69 -40.81 27.07
CA VAL A 225 59.16 -41.43 28.32
C VAL A 225 59.46 -42.92 28.12
N LEU A 226 58.59 -43.65 27.42
CA LEU A 226 58.78 -45.08 27.13
C LEU A 226 60.03 -45.37 26.28
N LEU A 227 60.34 -44.49 25.31
CA LEU A 227 61.55 -44.61 24.49
C LEU A 227 62.83 -44.31 25.28
N ARG A 228 62.77 -43.46 26.31
CA ARG A 228 63.92 -43.18 27.18
C ARG A 228 64.22 -44.32 28.16
N THR A 229 63.21 -45.04 28.62
CA THR A 229 63.38 -46.20 29.52
C THR A 229 63.80 -47.48 28.81
N ALA A 230 63.62 -47.56 27.48
CA ALA A 230 64.02 -48.72 26.68
C ALA A 230 65.48 -48.68 26.21
N ASN A 231 66.18 -47.56 26.41
CA ASN A 231 67.56 -47.34 25.93
C ASN A 231 68.55 -47.04 27.07
N SER A 232 68.21 -47.47 28.28
CA SER A 232 69.00 -47.42 29.51
C SER A 232 69.17 -48.82 30.09
#